data_AF-A0A386HP86-F1
#
_entry.id   AF-A0A386HP86-F1
#
_cell.length_a   1.000
_cell.length_b   1.000
_cell.length_c   1.000
_cell.angle_alpha   90.00
_cell.angle_beta   90.00
_cell.angle_gamma   90.00
#
_symmetry.space_group_name_H-M   'P 1'
#
loop_
_entity.id
_entity.type
_entity.pdbx_description
1 polymer ?
#
loop_
_entity_poly.entity_id
_entity_poly.type
_entity_poly.pdbx_seq_one_letter_code
_entity_poly.pdbx_strand_id
1 'polypeptide(L)'
;MKPGTIIFSTQGMYKRGSIRQLKKIKNIRMKRYLIVISSLLIFLSACNREEVIGLTEPIKSINGTWRISQALRNGTDLTNSFDFSHFSIKFTDSTYTIDSLVPFAVEGSGTYRFDNPQYPFKIQFIQQDSSARAFNLQYPIVNGVRNIILSFSPGCTSNTYQYTLQKTN
;
A
#
# COMPACT_ATOMS: atom_id res chain seq x y z
N MET A 1 -105.99 -37.26 -21.04
CA MET A 1 -104.82 -37.61 -20.20
C MET A 1 -103.63 -37.86 -21.12
N LYS A 2 -102.54 -37.10 -20.95
CA LYS A 2 -101.28 -37.21 -21.71
C LYS A 2 -100.29 -38.10 -20.94
N PRO A 3 -99.39 -38.83 -21.63
CA PRO A 3 -98.07 -39.14 -21.09
C PRO A 3 -96.98 -38.34 -21.81
N GLY A 4 -96.00 -37.90 -21.03
CA GLY A 4 -95.00 -36.90 -21.38
C GLY A 4 -93.72 -37.46 -22.00
N THR A 5 -93.07 -36.57 -22.73
CA THR A 5 -91.75 -36.70 -23.35
C THR A 5 -90.64 -36.59 -22.30
N ILE A 6 -89.65 -37.50 -22.35
CA ILE A 6 -88.38 -37.37 -21.63
C ILE A 6 -87.31 -36.94 -22.65
N ILE A 7 -86.64 -35.81 -22.40
CA ILE A 7 -85.48 -35.33 -23.16
C ILE A 7 -84.23 -35.57 -22.31
N PHE A 8 -83.26 -36.31 -22.85
CA PHE A 8 -81.91 -36.39 -22.28
C PHE A 8 -81.05 -35.22 -22.77
N SER A 9 -80.44 -34.49 -21.84
CA SER A 9 -79.46 -33.42 -22.10
C SER A 9 -78.05 -33.95 -21.87
N THR A 10 -77.26 -34.03 -22.95
CA THR A 10 -75.83 -34.35 -22.92
C THR A 10 -75.01 -33.07 -23.05
N GLN A 11 -74.73 -32.34 -21.96
CA GLN A 11 -73.61 -31.37 -21.93
C GLN A 11 -73.04 -31.21 -20.52
N GLY A 12 -71.84 -31.75 -20.26
CA GLY A 12 -71.23 -31.57 -18.94
C GLY A 12 -69.76 -31.92 -18.73
N MET A 13 -69.03 -32.53 -19.68
CA MET A 13 -67.71 -33.12 -19.35
C MET A 13 -66.46 -32.57 -20.06
N TYR A 14 -66.54 -31.68 -21.06
CA TYR A 14 -65.34 -31.29 -21.83
C TYR A 14 -64.63 -29.97 -21.40
N LYS A 15 -65.28 -29.06 -20.65
CA LYS A 15 -64.71 -27.71 -20.37
C LYS A 15 -63.82 -27.58 -19.12
N ARG A 16 -63.86 -28.54 -18.17
CA ARG A 16 -63.23 -28.38 -16.84
C ARG A 16 -61.73 -28.73 -16.81
N GLY A 17 -61.26 -29.59 -17.70
CA GLY A 17 -59.85 -30.00 -17.80
C GLY A 17 -58.94 -28.92 -18.41
N SER A 18 -59.40 -28.25 -19.46
CA SER A 18 -58.61 -27.24 -20.22
C SER A 18 -58.24 -26.01 -19.36
N ILE A 19 -59.18 -25.49 -18.57
CA ILE A 19 -58.95 -24.30 -17.73
C ILE A 19 -57.93 -24.59 -16.61
N ARG A 20 -57.93 -25.80 -16.03
CA ARG A 20 -56.94 -26.19 -15.01
C ARG A 20 -55.53 -26.28 -15.58
N GLN A 21 -55.37 -26.82 -16.79
CA GLN A 21 -54.07 -26.93 -17.45
C GLN A 21 -53.50 -25.56 -17.84
N LEU A 22 -54.35 -24.65 -18.34
CA LEU A 22 -53.95 -23.27 -18.66
C LEU A 22 -53.51 -22.49 -17.40
N LYS A 23 -54.21 -22.67 -16.27
CA LYS A 23 -53.84 -22.05 -14.99
C LYS A 23 -52.50 -22.60 -14.48
N LYS A 24 -52.25 -23.91 -14.63
CA LYS A 24 -50.99 -24.56 -14.24
C LYS A 24 -49.81 -24.10 -15.09
N ILE A 25 -49.98 -23.97 -16.40
CA ILE A 25 -48.94 -23.48 -17.33
C ILE A 25 -48.63 -21.99 -17.07
N LYS A 26 -49.65 -21.15 -16.84
CA LYS A 26 -49.43 -19.74 -16.44
C LYS A 26 -48.66 -19.65 -15.13
N ASN A 27 -48.96 -20.50 -14.15
CA ASN A 27 -48.28 -20.51 -12.85
C ASN A 27 -46.81 -20.99 -12.95
N ILE A 28 -46.52 -21.94 -13.85
CA ILE A 28 -45.15 -22.39 -14.15
C ILE A 28 -44.37 -21.30 -14.89
N ARG A 29 -44.99 -20.60 -15.86
CA ARG A 29 -44.37 -19.46 -16.55
C ARG A 29 -44.08 -18.31 -15.58
N MET A 30 -45.01 -17.95 -14.70
CA MET A 30 -44.82 -16.95 -13.64
C MET A 30 -43.67 -17.31 -12.68
N LYS A 31 -43.59 -18.56 -12.22
CA LYS A 31 -42.50 -19.01 -11.35
C LYS A 31 -41.13 -18.94 -12.04
N ARG A 32 -41.06 -19.24 -13.35
CA ARG A 32 -39.81 -19.09 -14.13
C ARG A 32 -39.35 -17.64 -14.22
N TYR A 33 -40.27 -16.70 -14.45
CA TYR A 33 -39.92 -15.27 -14.45
C TYR A 33 -39.43 -14.80 -13.08
N LEU A 34 -40.06 -15.24 -11.99
CA LEU A 34 -39.62 -14.92 -10.63
C LEU A 34 -38.20 -15.44 -10.32
N ILE A 35 -37.86 -16.65 -10.78
CA ILE A 35 -36.51 -17.21 -10.59
C ILE A 35 -35.47 -16.41 -11.39
N VAL A 36 -35.77 -16.06 -12.64
CA VAL A 36 -34.84 -15.28 -13.49
C VAL A 36 -34.61 -13.88 -12.90
N ILE A 37 -35.68 -13.20 -12.46
CA ILE A 37 -35.58 -11.87 -11.83
C ILE A 37 -34.80 -11.96 -10.52
N SER A 38 -35.07 -12.97 -9.69
CA SER A 38 -34.32 -13.18 -8.44
C SER A 38 -32.83 -13.45 -8.69
N SER A 39 -32.50 -14.22 -9.73
CA SER A 39 -31.10 -14.48 -10.07
C SER A 39 -30.37 -13.21 -10.56
N LEU A 40 -31.05 -12.38 -11.35
CA LEU A 40 -30.49 -11.12 -11.85
C LEU A 40 -30.22 -10.11 -10.73
N LEU A 41 -31.08 -10.06 -9.71
CA LEU A 41 -30.90 -9.20 -8.54
C LEU A 41 -29.69 -9.60 -7.68
N ILE A 42 -29.37 -10.90 -7.59
CA ILE A 42 -28.20 -11.41 -6.85
C ILE A 42 -26.88 -11.04 -7.54
N PHE A 43 -26.85 -11.01 -8.88
CA PHE A 43 -25.65 -10.61 -9.62
C PHE A 43 -25.35 -9.11 -9.51
N LEU A 44 -26.35 -8.27 -9.27
CA LEU A 44 -26.18 -6.82 -9.11
C LEU A 44 -25.61 -6.42 -7.73
N SER A 45 -25.70 -7.29 -6.71
CA SER A 45 -25.16 -7.03 -5.37
C SER A 45 -23.72 -7.53 -5.17
N ALA A 46 -23.05 -8.04 -6.21
CA ALA A 46 -21.68 -8.58 -6.11
C ALA A 46 -20.57 -7.50 -6.18
N CYS A 47 -20.90 -6.22 -6.33
CA CYS A 47 -19.91 -5.14 -6.35
C CYS A 47 -19.66 -4.60 -4.94
N ASN A 48 -18.97 -5.39 -4.11
CA ASN A 48 -18.39 -4.86 -2.88
C ASN A 48 -17.09 -4.15 -3.24
N ARG A 49 -17.08 -2.82 -3.22
CA ARG A 49 -15.83 -2.06 -3.21
C ARG A 49 -15.24 -2.19 -1.82
N GLU A 50 -14.07 -2.80 -1.74
CA GLU A 50 -13.27 -2.79 -0.53
C GLU A 50 -12.91 -1.31 -0.26
N GLU A 51 -13.41 -0.78 0.85
CA GLU A 51 -13.07 0.56 1.29
C GLU A 51 -11.59 0.53 1.66
N VAL A 52 -10.75 1.05 0.76
CA VAL A 52 -9.34 1.27 1.07
C VAL A 52 -9.34 2.33 2.16
N ILE A 53 -9.24 1.87 3.41
CA ILE A 53 -8.97 2.72 4.56
C ILE A 53 -7.76 3.55 4.13
N GLY A 54 -7.96 4.86 3.98
CA GLY A 54 -6.91 5.79 3.60
C GLY A 54 -5.86 5.83 4.70
N LEU A 55 -4.95 4.86 4.70
CA LEU A 55 -3.79 4.83 5.57
C LEU A 55 -2.89 5.95 5.10
N THR A 56 -3.11 7.14 5.64
CA THR A 56 -2.19 8.26 5.49
C THR A 56 -0.89 7.86 6.19
N GLU A 57 0.16 7.64 5.41
CA GLU A 57 1.48 7.36 5.98
C GLU A 57 1.90 8.55 6.87
N PRO A 58 2.51 8.34 8.04
CA PRO A 58 3.00 9.44 8.85
C PRO A 58 4.18 10.15 8.18
N ILE A 59 4.32 11.45 8.43
CA ILE A 59 5.49 12.24 8.00
C ILE A 59 6.76 11.56 8.49
N LYS A 60 7.75 11.42 7.59
CA LYS A 60 8.99 10.71 7.90
C LYS A 60 9.84 11.50 8.90
N SER A 61 9.99 10.98 10.12
CA SER A 61 10.94 11.51 11.10
C SER A 61 12.15 10.60 11.26
N ILE A 62 13.34 11.19 11.22
CA ILE A 62 14.63 10.55 11.48
C ILE A 62 15.29 11.04 12.77
N ASN A 63 14.54 11.75 13.61
CA ASN A 63 15.05 12.32 14.85
C ASN A 63 15.68 11.23 15.75
N GLY A 64 16.84 11.56 16.30
CA GLY A 64 17.63 10.66 17.13
C GLY A 64 19.11 10.70 16.79
N THR A 65 19.88 9.93 17.55
CA THR A 65 21.32 9.77 17.37
C THR A 65 21.57 8.50 16.56
N TRP A 66 22.45 8.55 15.58
CA TRP A 66 22.73 7.46 14.66
C TRP A 66 24.22 7.23 14.52
N ARG A 67 24.61 5.95 14.39
CA ARG A 67 25.99 5.51 14.20
C ARG A 67 26.12 4.70 12.93
N ILE A 68 27.29 4.75 12.29
CA ILE A 68 27.59 3.90 11.13
C ILE A 68 27.76 2.46 11.63
N SER A 69 26.95 1.57 11.08
CA SER A 69 27.02 0.11 11.29
C SER A 69 27.70 -0.60 10.13
N GLN A 70 27.69 0.00 8.94
CA GLN A 70 28.31 -0.55 7.74
C GLN A 70 28.74 0.57 6.78
N ALA A 71 29.87 0.39 6.12
CA ALA A 71 30.37 1.28 5.08
C ALA A 71 30.79 0.48 3.83
N LEU A 72 30.28 0.84 2.65
CA LEU A 72 30.65 0.24 1.37
C LEU A 72 31.22 1.28 0.43
N ARG A 73 32.19 0.87 -0.40
CA ARG A 73 32.69 1.63 -1.55
C ARG A 73 32.64 0.76 -2.80
N ASN A 74 31.86 1.15 -3.79
CA ASN A 74 31.60 0.37 -5.00
C ASN A 74 31.19 -1.09 -4.69
N GLY A 75 30.39 -1.27 -3.62
CA GLY A 75 29.98 -2.59 -3.14
C GLY A 75 31.02 -3.36 -2.32
N THR A 76 32.27 -2.89 -2.24
CA THR A 76 33.31 -3.48 -1.37
C THR A 76 33.11 -3.00 0.06
N ASP A 77 33.13 -3.92 1.02
CA ASP A 77 32.97 -3.61 2.44
C ASP A 77 34.23 -2.95 3.02
N LEU A 78 34.05 -1.76 3.60
CA LEU A 78 35.07 -0.97 4.28
C LEU A 78 34.87 -0.91 5.79
N THR A 79 33.85 -1.60 6.32
CA THR A 79 33.43 -1.49 7.73
C THR A 79 34.57 -1.81 8.69
N ASN A 80 35.40 -2.80 8.36
CA ASN A 80 36.56 -3.20 9.17
C ASN A 80 37.85 -2.46 8.78
N SER A 81 37.82 -1.60 7.75
CA SER A 81 38.99 -0.84 7.28
C SER A 81 39.17 0.48 8.04
N PHE A 82 38.13 0.97 8.70
CA PHE A 82 38.12 2.22 9.45
C PHE A 82 37.44 2.03 10.80
N ASP A 83 37.87 2.80 11.80
CA ASP A 83 37.17 2.83 13.09
C ASP A 83 36.02 3.85 13.06
N PHE A 84 34.79 3.35 12.96
CA PHE A 84 33.58 4.14 12.99
C PHE A 84 33.00 4.34 14.41
N SER A 85 33.64 3.81 15.45
CA SER A 85 33.10 3.82 16.83
C SER A 85 32.83 5.23 17.37
N HIS A 86 33.64 6.19 16.93
CA HIS A 86 33.53 7.60 17.31
C HIS A 86 32.59 8.41 16.41
N PHE A 87 32.13 7.86 15.28
CA PHE A 87 31.17 8.56 14.43
C PHE A 87 29.80 8.62 15.11
N SER A 88 29.21 9.81 15.16
CA SER A 88 27.84 10.01 15.60
C SER A 88 27.20 11.17 14.85
N ILE A 89 25.99 10.96 14.34
CA ILE A 89 25.16 12.02 13.79
C ILE A 89 23.83 12.08 14.52
N LYS A 90 23.47 13.25 15.05
CA LYS A 90 22.21 13.48 15.74
C LYS A 90 21.34 14.39 14.90
N PHE A 91 20.14 13.91 14.56
CA PHE A 91 19.12 14.69 13.87
C PHE A 91 18.11 15.24 14.88
N THR A 92 17.81 16.54 14.79
CA THR A 92 16.83 17.22 15.64
C THR A 92 16.18 18.34 14.83
N ASP A 93 14.89 18.21 14.57
CA ASP A 93 14.03 19.27 14.01
C ASP A 93 14.65 20.00 12.80
N SER A 94 14.99 19.25 11.75
CA SER A 94 15.66 19.72 10.51
C SER A 94 17.11 20.20 10.66
N THR A 95 17.70 20.06 11.84
CA THR A 95 19.13 20.29 12.09
C THR A 95 19.85 18.98 12.36
N TYR A 96 21.16 18.95 12.10
CA TYR A 96 22.01 17.83 12.47
C TYR A 96 23.30 18.31 13.13
N THR A 97 23.74 17.58 14.15
CA THR A 97 25.08 17.71 14.69
C THR A 97 25.88 16.46 14.37
N ILE A 98 27.09 16.65 13.88
CA ILE A 98 28.00 15.55 13.55
C ILE A 98 29.22 15.63 14.48
N ASP A 99 29.58 14.47 15.03
CA ASP A 99 30.83 14.24 15.71
C ASP A 99 31.54 13.12 14.93
N SER A 100 32.63 13.44 14.25
CA SER A 100 33.29 12.52 13.33
C SER A 100 34.80 12.69 13.33
N LEU A 101 35.51 11.58 13.56
CA LEU A 101 36.93 11.43 13.28
C LEU A 101 37.18 10.75 11.91
N VAL A 102 36.12 10.44 11.16
CA VAL A 102 36.20 9.75 9.88
C VAL A 102 35.74 10.65 8.72
N PRO A 103 36.22 10.41 7.48
CA PRO A 103 35.73 11.10 6.30
C PRO A 103 34.25 10.78 6.04
N PHE A 104 33.37 11.67 6.47
CA PHE A 104 31.96 11.68 6.08
C PHE A 104 31.74 12.76 5.02
N ALA A 105 30.68 12.63 4.22
CA ALA A 105 30.45 13.57 3.14
C ALA A 105 29.99 14.95 3.60
N VAL A 106 29.78 15.20 4.89
CA VAL A 106 29.80 16.53 5.47
C VAL A 106 30.72 16.51 6.69
N GLU A 107 31.43 17.60 6.94
CA GLU A 107 32.48 17.67 7.95
C GLU A 107 32.03 18.41 9.21
N GLY A 108 30.96 19.21 9.10
CA GLY A 108 30.43 20.01 10.19
C GLY A 108 28.92 19.91 10.32
N SER A 109 28.41 20.44 11.44
CA SER A 109 26.99 20.50 11.75
C SER A 109 26.24 21.46 10.81
N GLY A 110 24.92 21.31 10.71
CA GLY A 110 24.12 22.17 9.84
C GLY A 110 22.64 21.81 9.81
N THR A 111 22.00 22.08 8.67
CA THR A 111 20.59 21.76 8.43
C THR A 111 20.44 20.66 7.39
N TYR A 112 19.36 19.89 7.49
CA TYR A 112 19.01 18.88 6.49
C TYR A 112 17.59 19.07 5.99
N ARG A 113 17.34 18.62 4.77
CA ARG A 113 15.99 18.56 4.20
C ARG A 113 15.83 17.34 3.31
N PHE A 114 14.60 16.84 3.27
CA PHE A 114 14.21 15.82 2.32
C PHE A 114 13.75 16.44 0.99
N ASP A 115 13.82 15.66 -0.07
CA ASP A 115 13.21 16.00 -1.36
C ASP A 115 11.68 15.96 -1.31
N ASN A 116 11.12 15.04 -0.51
CA ASN A 116 9.69 14.95 -0.25
C ASN A 116 9.45 14.67 1.26
N PRO A 117 8.59 15.43 1.95
CA PRO A 117 8.35 15.24 3.39
C PRO A 117 7.65 13.92 3.73
N GLN A 118 6.89 13.37 2.79
CA GLN A 118 6.06 12.19 2.96
C GLN A 118 6.79 10.91 2.51
N TYR A 119 7.42 10.96 1.32
CA TYR A 119 8.10 9.83 0.69
C TYR A 119 9.52 10.21 0.27
N PRO A 120 10.45 10.41 1.22
CA PRO A 120 11.78 10.91 0.90
C PRO A 120 12.63 9.84 0.23
N PHE A 121 13.18 10.17 -0.94
CA PHE A 121 14.20 9.35 -1.61
C PHE A 121 15.58 9.99 -1.54
N LYS A 122 15.65 11.27 -1.15
CA LYS A 122 16.90 12.00 -1.01
C LYS A 122 16.91 12.82 0.27
N ILE A 123 18.10 12.95 0.84
CA ILE A 123 18.38 13.90 1.92
C ILE A 123 19.49 14.84 1.45
N GLN A 124 19.31 16.12 1.70
CA GLN A 124 20.31 17.15 1.46
C GLN A 124 20.86 17.63 2.79
N PHE A 125 22.17 17.63 2.94
CA PHE A 125 22.86 18.24 4.07
C PHE A 125 23.42 19.59 3.65
N ILE A 126 23.18 20.60 4.46
CA ILE A 126 23.62 21.98 4.26
C ILE A 126 24.45 22.34 5.48
N GLN A 127 25.76 22.18 5.35
CA GLN A 127 26.71 22.65 6.35
C GLN A 127 26.78 24.19 6.30
N GLN A 128 27.06 24.80 7.45
CA GLN A 128 27.27 26.24 7.53
C GLN A 128 28.32 26.69 6.49
N ASP A 129 28.01 27.72 5.72
CA ASP A 129 28.86 28.31 4.67
C ASP A 129 29.31 27.35 3.55
N SER A 130 28.61 26.23 3.37
CA SER A 130 28.86 25.23 2.30
C SER A 130 27.67 25.09 1.35
N SER A 131 27.95 24.61 0.14
CA SER A 131 26.91 24.12 -0.77
C SER A 131 26.21 22.89 -0.20
N ALA A 132 24.95 22.71 -0.60
CA ALA A 132 24.15 21.55 -0.22
C ALA A 132 24.70 20.27 -0.87
N ARG A 133 24.86 19.21 -0.09
CA ARG A 133 25.27 17.88 -0.58
C ARG A 133 24.10 16.93 -0.50
N ALA A 134 23.74 16.32 -1.63
CA ALA A 134 22.60 15.42 -1.76
C ALA A 134 23.04 13.95 -1.70
N PHE A 135 22.24 13.15 -1.02
CA PHE A 135 22.42 11.71 -0.85
C PHE A 135 21.13 11.02 -1.25
N ASN A 136 21.22 9.83 -1.85
CA ASN A 136 20.06 8.96 -1.92
C ASN A 136 19.84 8.35 -0.54
N LEU A 137 18.58 8.36 -0.12
CA LEU A 137 18.11 7.89 1.17
C LEU A 137 17.30 6.61 0.96
N GLN A 138 17.61 5.59 1.76
CA GLN A 138 16.71 4.46 1.97
C GLN A 138 16.46 4.30 3.47
N TYR A 139 15.28 3.78 3.80
CA TYR A 139 14.86 3.64 5.19
C TYR A 139 14.30 2.24 5.50
N PRO A 140 15.07 1.17 5.22
CA PRO A 140 14.59 -0.20 5.41
C PRO A 140 14.53 -0.61 6.88
N ILE A 141 13.72 -1.63 7.15
CA ILE A 141 13.76 -2.37 8.41
C ILE A 141 14.47 -3.69 8.12
N VAL A 142 15.60 -3.95 8.77
CA VAL A 142 16.38 -5.18 8.66
C VAL A 142 16.45 -5.81 10.04
N ASN A 143 16.02 -7.07 10.17
CA ASN A 143 15.98 -7.80 11.44
C ASN A 143 15.25 -7.04 12.58
N GLY A 144 14.14 -6.37 12.23
CA GLY A 144 13.34 -5.58 13.19
C GLY A 144 13.96 -4.23 13.57
N VAL A 145 15.16 -3.91 13.08
CA VAL A 145 15.84 -2.63 13.34
C VAL A 145 15.70 -1.71 12.13
N ARG A 146 15.37 -0.46 12.41
CA ARG A 146 15.25 0.59 11.40
C ARG A 146 16.62 1.17 11.07
N ASN A 147 16.98 1.13 9.81
CA ASN A 147 18.25 1.64 9.30
C ASN A 147 18.01 2.87 8.42
N ILE A 148 19.00 3.76 8.40
CA ILE A 148 19.16 4.77 7.36
C ILE A 148 20.28 4.32 6.44
N ILE A 149 20.03 4.23 5.15
CA ILE A 149 21.11 3.99 4.17
C ILE A 149 21.29 5.27 3.36
N LEU A 150 22.50 5.82 3.41
CA LEU A 150 22.89 7.00 2.65
C LEU A 150 23.88 6.60 1.57
N SER A 151 23.60 6.95 0.32
CA SER A 151 24.54 6.75 -0.78
C SER A 151 24.81 8.04 -1.55
N PHE A 152 26.07 8.24 -1.94
CA PHE A 152 26.51 9.43 -2.66
C PHE A 152 27.79 9.14 -3.46
N SER A 153 28.09 10.05 -4.39
CA SER A 153 29.36 10.08 -5.13
C SER A 153 30.00 11.46 -4.98
N PRO A 154 31.23 11.56 -4.46
CA PRO A 154 31.86 12.84 -4.10
C PRO A 154 32.35 13.69 -5.29
N GLY A 155 32.04 13.33 -6.55
CA GLY A 155 32.36 14.19 -7.72
C GLY A 155 33.05 13.50 -8.90
N CYS A 156 33.30 12.20 -8.84
CA CYS A 156 33.73 11.40 -9.99
C CYS A 156 32.91 10.10 -10.03
N THR A 157 32.39 9.71 -11.19
CA THR A 157 31.53 8.52 -11.37
C THR A 157 32.19 7.19 -11.00
N SER A 158 33.49 7.20 -10.73
CA SER A 158 34.26 6.01 -10.37
C SER A 158 34.00 5.48 -8.96
N ASN A 159 33.51 6.32 -8.03
CA ASN A 159 33.33 5.90 -6.64
C ASN A 159 31.95 6.28 -6.10
N THR A 160 31.23 5.26 -5.64
CA THR A 160 29.98 5.37 -4.89
C THR A 160 30.22 4.86 -3.48
N TYR A 161 29.87 5.68 -2.49
CA TYR A 161 29.92 5.32 -1.08
C TYR A 161 28.51 5.04 -0.58
N GLN A 162 28.37 4.06 0.30
CA GLN A 162 27.13 3.76 0.99
C GLN A 162 27.41 3.58 2.48
N TYR A 163 26.68 4.30 3.31
CA TYR A 163 26.73 4.17 4.77
C TYR A 163 25.38 3.66 5.28
N THR A 164 25.39 2.61 6.09
CA THR A 164 24.22 2.11 6.82
C THR A 164 24.32 2.60 8.26
N LEU A 165 23.36 3.42 8.68
CA LEU A 165 23.29 3.98 10.00
C LEU A 165 22.19 3.31 10.82
N GLN A 166 22.50 3.06 12.09
CA GLN A 166 21.58 2.53 13.08
C GLN A 166 21.39 3.52 14.23
N LYS A 167 20.14 3.61 14.70
CA LYS A 167 19.81 4.49 15.81
C LYS A 167 20.47 3.97 17.09
N THR A 168 21.15 4.86 17.80
CA THR A 168 21.69 4.62 19.13
C THR A 168 20.69 5.16 20.12
N ASN A 169 20.00 4.25 20.84
CA ASN A 169 18.99 4.47 21.89
C ASN A 169 18.39 5.88 21.96
#